data_AF-A0A7L2MVS5-F1
#
_entry.id   AF-A0A7L2MVS5-F1
#
_cell.length_a   1.000
_cell.length_b   1.000
_cell.length_c   1.000
_cell.angle_alpha   90.00
_cell.angle_beta   90.00
_cell.angle_gamma   90.00
#
_symmetry.space_group_name_H-M   'P 1'
#
loop_
_entity.id
_entity.type
_entity.pdbx_description
1 polymer ?
#
loop_
_entity_poly.entity_id
_entity_poly.type
_entity_poly.pdbx_seq_one_letter_code
_entity_poly.pdbx_strand_id
1 'polypeptide(L)'
;MRRLGPCLKMAAVADKQKHEHGRVKIGHYILGDTLGVGTFGKVKVGKHELTGHKVAVKILNRQKIRSLDVVGKIRREIQNLKLFRHPHIIKLYQVISTPTDIFMVMEYVSGGELFDYICKNGRLDEKESRRLFQQILSGVDYCHRHMVVHRDLKPENVLLDAHMNAKIADFGLSNMMSDGEFLRTSCGSPNYAAPEVISGRLYAGPEVDIWSSGVILYALLCGTLPFDDDHVPTLFKKICDGIFYTPQYLNPSVISLLKHMLQVDPMKRATIRDIREHEWFKQDLPKYLFPEDPSYSSTMIDDEALKEVCEKFECTEEEVLSCLYSRNHQDPLAVAYHLIIDNRRIMNEAKDFYLATSPPDSFLDDHHLSRPHPERVPFLVAEAPRPRHTLDELNPQKSKHQGVRRAKWHLGIRSQSRPNDIMAEVCRAIKQLDYEWKVVNPYYLRVRRKNPVTSAYSKMSLQLYQVDSRTYLLDFRSIDDEITEAKSGTATPQRSGSVSNYRSCQKDSDADAQGKSADTSLTSSVNSSLDSSTADVTPRPGSHTIEFFEMCANLIKILAQ
;
A
#
# COMPACT_ATOMS: atom_id res chain seq x y z
N MET A 1 -21.09 -51.74 56.64
CA MET A 1 -19.81 -51.29 56.06
C MET A 1 -20.11 -50.59 54.75
N ARG A 2 -19.65 -49.40 54.36
CA ARG A 2 -18.98 -48.25 54.99
C ARG A 2 -19.46 -47.02 54.18
N ARG A 3 -19.82 -45.92 54.85
CA ARG A 3 -20.06 -44.62 54.21
C ARG A 3 -18.75 -44.13 53.60
N LEU A 4 -18.74 -43.80 52.31
CA LEU A 4 -17.67 -43.02 51.69
C LEU A 4 -18.03 -41.53 51.78
N GLY A 5 -17.31 -40.84 52.66
CA GLY A 5 -17.46 -39.42 52.99
C GLY A 5 -16.81 -38.45 51.99
N PRO A 6 -16.64 -37.16 52.38
CA PRO A 6 -16.49 -35.99 51.48
C PRO A 6 -15.19 -35.87 50.66
N CYS A 7 -14.37 -36.91 50.57
CA CYS A 7 -12.99 -36.82 50.07
C CYS A 7 -12.89 -36.56 48.56
N LEU A 8 -13.91 -36.93 47.77
CA LEU A 8 -13.94 -36.68 46.33
C LEU A 8 -14.22 -35.21 45.94
N LYS A 9 -14.83 -34.41 46.83
CA LYS A 9 -15.00 -32.97 46.57
C LYS A 9 -13.75 -32.16 46.90
N MET A 10 -12.91 -32.60 47.82
CA MET A 10 -11.65 -31.90 48.13
C MET A 10 -10.55 -32.16 47.10
N ALA A 11 -10.51 -33.35 46.48
CA ALA A 11 -9.55 -33.64 45.41
C ALA A 11 -9.81 -32.81 44.13
N ALA A 12 -11.07 -32.61 43.74
CA ALA A 12 -11.43 -31.78 42.58
C ALA A 12 -11.26 -30.26 42.80
N VAL A 13 -11.24 -29.81 44.06
CA VAL A 13 -10.96 -28.41 44.42
C VAL A 13 -9.46 -28.19 44.61
N ALA A 14 -8.72 -29.18 45.14
CA ALA A 14 -7.26 -29.11 45.28
C ALA A 14 -6.52 -29.19 43.93
N ASP A 15 -7.07 -29.91 42.95
CA ASP A 15 -6.49 -30.00 41.59
C ASP A 15 -6.80 -28.75 40.75
N LYS A 16 -7.87 -28.02 41.07
CA LYS A 16 -8.12 -26.67 40.52
C LYS A 16 -7.22 -25.60 41.14
N GLN A 17 -6.87 -25.74 42.43
CA GLN A 17 -6.03 -24.75 43.14
C GLN A 17 -4.52 -24.91 42.90
N LYS A 18 -4.04 -26.08 42.46
CA LYS A 18 -2.60 -26.29 42.15
C LYS A 18 -2.15 -25.76 40.78
N HIS A 19 -3.07 -25.37 39.89
CA HIS A 19 -2.75 -24.84 38.55
C HIS A 19 -2.87 -23.30 38.42
N GLU A 20 -3.19 -22.59 39.50
CA GLU A 20 -3.31 -21.12 39.51
C GLU A 20 -1.97 -20.40 39.76
N HIS A 21 -0.99 -21.06 40.39
CA HIS A 21 0.30 -20.46 40.73
C HIS A 21 1.35 -20.69 39.64
N GLY A 22 1.26 -19.92 38.55
CA GLY A 22 2.34 -19.84 37.55
C GLY A 22 1.91 -19.67 36.10
N ARG A 23 0.66 -19.30 35.81
CA ARG A 23 0.26 -19.04 34.41
C ARG A 23 0.86 -17.72 33.95
N VAL A 24 1.65 -17.76 32.88
CA VAL A 24 2.27 -16.57 32.28
C VAL A 24 1.16 -15.65 31.77
N LYS A 25 1.10 -14.44 32.32
CA LYS A 25 0.08 -13.43 32.03
C LYS A 25 0.72 -12.19 31.42
N ILE A 26 0.05 -11.58 30.43
CA ILE A 26 0.44 -10.29 29.84
C ILE A 26 -0.81 -9.41 29.73
N GLY A 27 -0.81 -8.23 30.36
CA GLY A 27 -2.04 -7.45 30.54
C GLY A 27 -3.11 -8.28 31.25
N HIS A 28 -4.33 -8.36 30.69
CA HIS A 28 -5.42 -9.21 31.19
C HIS A 28 -5.50 -10.59 30.50
N TYR A 29 -4.48 -10.98 29.75
CA TYR A 29 -4.48 -12.22 28.97
C TYR A 29 -3.59 -13.29 29.61
N ILE A 30 -4.19 -14.44 29.87
CA ILE A 30 -3.49 -15.66 30.30
C ILE A 30 -2.99 -16.37 29.04
N LEU A 31 -1.66 -16.51 28.90
CA LEU A 31 -1.06 -17.20 27.76
C LEU A 31 -1.18 -18.73 27.91
N GLY A 32 -1.59 -19.38 26.83
CA GLY A 32 -1.74 -20.83 26.73
C GLY A 32 -0.77 -21.44 25.72
N ASP A 33 -1.30 -22.39 24.94
CA ASP A 33 -0.56 -23.19 23.98
C ASP A 33 0.04 -22.36 22.84
N THR A 34 1.10 -22.89 22.24
CA THR A 34 1.73 -22.29 21.06
C THR A 34 0.91 -22.66 19.83
N LEU A 35 0.42 -21.65 19.11
CA LEU A 35 -0.31 -21.81 17.86
C LEU A 35 0.63 -22.02 16.68
N GLY A 36 1.79 -21.35 16.70
CA GLY A 36 2.77 -21.44 15.63
C GLY A 36 4.10 -20.79 16.00
N VAL A 37 5.11 -21.06 15.19
CA VAL A 37 6.45 -20.46 15.30
C VAL A 37 6.73 -19.73 14.00
N GLY A 38 6.71 -18.39 14.05
CA GLY A 38 7.06 -17.56 12.91
C GLY A 38 8.55 -17.21 12.87
N THR A 39 8.97 -16.55 11.80
CA THR A 39 10.37 -16.13 11.55
C THR A 39 10.98 -15.35 12.73
N PHE A 40 10.19 -14.44 13.32
CA PHE A 40 10.66 -13.48 14.33
C PHE A 40 10.26 -13.84 15.77
N GLY A 41 9.44 -14.87 15.97
CA GLY A 41 8.87 -15.13 17.28
C GLY A 41 7.87 -16.28 17.33
N LYS A 42 7.34 -16.54 18.53
CA LYS A 42 6.31 -17.56 18.75
C LYS A 42 4.94 -16.89 18.84
N VAL A 43 3.92 -17.55 18.32
CA VAL A 43 2.53 -17.14 18.48
C VAL A 43 1.86 -18.07 19.47
N LYS A 44 1.25 -17.52 20.51
CA LYS A 44 0.51 -18.29 21.53
C LYS A 44 -0.95 -17.87 21.58
N VAL A 45 -1.84 -18.78 21.94
CA VAL A 45 -3.20 -18.40 22.29
C VAL A 45 -3.19 -17.67 23.63
N GLY A 46 -3.93 -16.58 23.74
CA GLY A 46 -4.21 -15.89 24.99
C GLY A 46 -5.70 -15.96 25.30
N LYS A 47 -6.06 -16.03 26.59
CA LYS A 47 -7.45 -15.96 27.04
C LYS A 47 -7.59 -14.80 28.02
N HIS A 48 -8.49 -13.87 27.73
CA HIS A 48 -8.80 -12.76 28.62
C HIS A 48 -9.38 -13.30 29.93
N GLU A 49 -8.82 -12.89 31.07
CA GLU A 49 -9.14 -13.49 32.37
C GLU A 49 -10.59 -13.23 32.81
N LEU A 50 -11.14 -12.06 32.48
CA LEU A 50 -12.50 -11.67 32.89
C LEU A 50 -13.58 -12.15 31.93
N THR A 51 -13.34 -12.02 30.63
CA THR A 51 -14.37 -12.27 29.60
C THR A 51 -14.24 -13.63 28.95
N GLY A 52 -13.09 -14.30 29.13
CA GLY A 52 -12.77 -15.54 28.43
C GLY A 52 -12.50 -15.38 26.93
N HIS A 53 -12.46 -14.15 26.41
CA HIS A 53 -12.21 -13.86 25.00
C HIS A 53 -10.82 -14.36 24.58
N LYS A 54 -10.76 -15.10 23.47
CA LYS A 54 -9.50 -15.66 22.94
C LYS A 54 -8.82 -14.66 22.01
N VAL A 55 -7.50 -14.61 22.07
CA VAL A 55 -6.62 -13.78 21.23
C VAL A 55 -5.41 -14.59 20.78
N ALA A 56 -4.75 -14.16 19.70
CA ALA A 56 -3.44 -14.66 19.31
C ALA A 56 -2.37 -13.65 19.75
N VAL A 57 -1.31 -14.10 20.42
CA VAL A 57 -0.25 -13.24 20.95
C VAL A 57 1.07 -13.60 20.27
N LYS A 58 1.54 -12.75 19.37
CA LYS A 58 2.87 -12.86 18.72
C LYS A 58 3.91 -12.24 19.65
N ILE A 59 4.87 -13.05 20.08
CA ILE A 59 5.90 -12.70 21.07
C ILE A 59 7.23 -12.51 20.35
N LEU A 60 7.74 -11.27 20.35
CA LEU A 60 8.95 -10.86 19.66
C LEU A 60 10.03 -10.47 20.67
N ASN A 61 11.16 -11.17 20.65
CA ASN A 61 12.24 -10.91 21.60
C ASN A 61 13.11 -9.72 21.17
N ARG A 62 13.29 -8.72 22.04
CA ARG A 62 14.03 -7.48 21.71
C ARG A 62 15.49 -7.74 21.36
N GLN A 63 16.15 -8.69 22.02
CA GLN A 63 17.56 -9.02 21.73
C GLN A 63 17.69 -9.65 20.35
N LYS A 64 16.80 -10.59 20.00
CA LYS A 64 16.76 -11.22 18.67
C LYS A 64 16.45 -10.20 17.56
N ILE A 65 15.55 -9.25 17.81
CA ILE A 65 15.23 -8.17 16.85
C ILE A 65 16.46 -7.28 16.62
N ARG A 66 17.19 -6.90 17.68
CA ARG A 66 18.41 -6.09 17.58
C ARG A 66 19.55 -6.83 16.88
N SER A 67 19.74 -8.12 17.17
CA SER A 67 20.81 -8.90 16.57
C SER A 67 20.63 -9.12 15.06
N LEU A 68 19.38 -9.16 14.59
CA LEU A 68 19.06 -9.32 13.16
C LEU A 68 18.89 -7.98 12.42
N ASP A 69 19.03 -6.85 13.13
CA ASP A 69 18.80 -5.49 12.61
C ASP A 69 17.43 -5.32 11.90
N VAL A 70 16.39 -5.91 12.47
CA VAL A 70 15.02 -5.86 11.93
C VAL A 70 14.09 -4.92 12.69
N VAL A 71 14.63 -4.07 13.57
CA VAL A 71 13.86 -3.10 14.37
C VAL A 71 12.96 -2.23 13.48
N GLY A 72 13.50 -1.70 12.38
CA GLY A 72 12.74 -0.88 11.44
C GLY A 72 11.61 -1.64 10.73
N LYS A 73 11.80 -2.93 10.45
CA LYS A 73 10.78 -3.79 9.83
C LYS A 73 9.63 -4.06 10.79
N ILE A 74 9.93 -4.44 12.04
CA ILE A 74 8.91 -4.69 13.07
C ILE A 74 8.12 -3.41 13.40
N ARG A 75 8.80 -2.25 13.51
CA ARG A 75 8.12 -0.98 13.72
C ARG A 75 7.11 -0.69 12.61
N ARG A 76 7.50 -0.95 11.36
CA ARG A 76 6.64 -0.77 10.17
C ARG A 76 5.49 -1.77 10.14
N GLU A 77 5.74 -3.05 10.43
CA GLU A 77 4.69 -4.08 10.56
C GLU A 77 3.63 -3.65 11.57
N ILE A 78 4.05 -3.17 12.75
CA ILE A 78 3.15 -2.65 13.78
C ILE A 78 2.36 -1.43 13.29
N GLN A 79 3.02 -0.47 12.64
CA GLN A 79 2.37 0.74 12.11
C GLN A 79 1.30 0.39 11.07
N ASN A 80 1.64 -0.47 10.11
CA ASN A 80 0.73 -0.89 9.05
C ASN A 80 -0.48 -1.65 9.64
N LEU A 81 -0.22 -2.65 10.50
CA LEU A 81 -1.27 -3.47 11.09
C LEU A 81 -2.19 -2.70 12.05
N LYS A 82 -1.70 -1.63 12.69
CA LYS A 82 -2.50 -0.83 13.62
C LYS A 82 -3.62 -0.06 12.89
N LEU A 83 -3.39 0.35 11.64
CA LEU A 83 -4.36 1.08 10.82
C LEU A 83 -5.32 0.13 10.09
N PHE A 84 -4.92 -1.13 9.90
CA PHE A 84 -5.72 -2.08 9.14
C PHE A 84 -7.00 -2.49 9.85
N ARG A 85 -8.12 -2.19 9.20
CA ARG A 85 -9.45 -2.67 9.58
C ARG A 85 -10.09 -3.26 8.35
N HIS A 86 -9.98 -4.57 8.17
CA HIS A 86 -10.60 -5.31 7.06
C HIS A 86 -11.21 -6.63 7.57
N PRO A 87 -12.39 -7.07 7.09
CA PRO A 87 -12.98 -8.35 7.54
C PRO A 87 -12.08 -9.56 7.26
N HIS A 88 -11.28 -9.51 6.20
CA HIS A 88 -10.42 -10.62 5.74
C HIS A 88 -8.92 -10.40 6.02
N ILE A 89 -8.58 -9.53 6.98
CA ILE A 89 -7.21 -9.37 7.50
C ILE A 89 -7.26 -9.55 9.01
N ILE A 90 -6.29 -10.27 9.59
CA ILE A 90 -6.17 -10.42 11.04
C ILE A 90 -5.95 -9.04 11.69
N LYS A 91 -6.83 -8.68 12.63
CA LYS A 91 -6.77 -7.40 13.32
C LYS A 91 -5.68 -7.41 14.40
N LEU A 92 -4.91 -6.33 14.48
CA LEU A 92 -4.05 -6.03 15.62
C LEU A 92 -4.84 -5.22 16.65
N TYR A 93 -5.09 -5.78 17.83
CA TYR A 93 -5.81 -5.08 18.90
C TYR A 93 -4.91 -4.18 19.72
N GLN A 94 -3.74 -4.67 20.11
CA GLN A 94 -2.83 -3.95 21.00
C GLN A 94 -1.39 -4.43 20.82
N VAL A 95 -0.43 -3.54 21.07
CA VAL A 95 0.98 -3.89 21.27
C VAL A 95 1.37 -3.56 22.70
N ILE A 96 1.90 -4.55 23.42
CA ILE A 96 2.40 -4.41 24.79
C ILE A 96 3.92 -4.54 24.73
N SER A 97 4.63 -3.50 25.18
CA SER A 97 6.08 -3.50 25.24
C SER A 97 6.56 -3.79 26.66
N THR A 98 7.57 -4.65 26.78
CA THR A 98 8.28 -4.92 28.04
C THR A 98 9.78 -4.72 27.83
N PRO A 99 10.60 -4.71 28.90
CA PRO A 99 12.05 -4.60 28.78
C PRO A 99 12.68 -5.71 27.92
N THR A 100 12.11 -6.92 27.92
CA THR A 100 12.67 -8.10 27.22
C THR A 100 12.00 -8.38 25.88
N ASP A 101 10.69 -8.20 25.79
CA ASP A 101 9.87 -8.67 24.67
C ASP A 101 8.79 -7.64 24.26
N ILE A 102 8.32 -7.78 23.02
CA ILE A 102 7.18 -7.06 22.46
C ILE A 102 6.08 -8.10 22.19
N PHE A 103 4.87 -7.83 22.66
CA PHE A 103 3.71 -8.69 22.51
C PHE A 103 2.68 -8.01 21.62
N MET A 104 2.37 -8.61 20.47
CA MET A 104 1.32 -8.15 19.58
C MET A 104 0.07 -9.01 19.82
N VAL A 105 -0.98 -8.40 20.37
CA VAL A 105 -2.27 -9.04 20.67
C VAL A 105 -3.18 -8.87 19.46
N MET A 106 -3.55 -9.98 18.83
CA MET A 106 -4.24 -10.05 17.55
C MET A 106 -5.53 -10.87 17.65
N GLU A 107 -6.40 -10.70 16.64
CA GLU A 107 -7.58 -11.54 16.44
C GLU A 107 -7.20 -13.02 16.40
N TYR A 108 -7.94 -13.84 17.14
CA TYR A 108 -7.81 -15.29 17.11
C TYR A 108 -8.91 -15.89 16.23
N VAL A 109 -8.51 -16.78 15.33
CA VAL A 109 -9.43 -17.56 14.49
C VAL A 109 -9.17 -19.05 14.69
N SER A 110 -10.24 -19.84 14.75
CA SER A 110 -10.19 -21.23 15.22
C SER A 110 -10.06 -22.28 14.13
N GLY A 111 -10.26 -21.91 12.86
CA GLY A 111 -10.23 -22.84 11.72
C GLY A 111 -8.83 -23.24 11.27
N GLY A 112 -7.78 -22.61 11.83
CA GLY A 112 -6.39 -22.92 11.48
C GLY A 112 -6.01 -22.39 10.10
N GLU A 113 -4.99 -22.99 9.50
CA GLU A 113 -4.44 -22.60 8.20
C GLU A 113 -5.31 -23.15 7.05
N LEU A 114 -5.45 -22.38 5.98
CA LEU A 114 -6.10 -22.82 4.75
C LEU A 114 -5.33 -23.99 4.12
N PHE A 115 -4.01 -24.03 4.29
CA PHE A 115 -3.17 -25.15 3.87
C PHE A 115 -3.66 -26.48 4.45
N ASP A 116 -3.79 -26.57 5.77
CA ASP A 116 -4.26 -27.78 6.46
C ASP A 116 -5.67 -28.17 6.00
N TYR A 117 -6.53 -27.18 5.74
CA TYR A 117 -7.87 -27.42 5.22
C TYR A 117 -7.83 -28.09 3.83
N ILE A 118 -6.98 -27.61 2.91
CA ILE A 118 -6.80 -28.22 1.58
C ILE A 118 -6.18 -29.62 1.71
N CYS A 119 -5.16 -29.80 2.55
CA CYS A 119 -4.55 -31.12 2.75
C CYS A 119 -5.54 -32.15 3.30
N LYS A 120 -6.44 -31.74 4.20
CA LYS A 120 -7.42 -32.63 4.82
C LYS A 120 -8.61 -32.96 3.91
N ASN A 121 -9.11 -31.97 3.16
CA ASN A 121 -10.35 -32.12 2.39
C ASN A 121 -10.10 -32.31 0.89
N GLY A 122 -8.85 -32.16 0.43
CA GLY A 122 -8.51 -32.10 -0.98
C GLY A 122 -8.90 -30.76 -1.63
N ARG A 123 -9.11 -30.78 -2.94
CA ARG A 123 -9.58 -29.61 -3.69
C ARG A 123 -10.98 -29.19 -3.24
N LEU A 124 -11.25 -27.90 -3.28
CA LEU A 124 -12.58 -27.35 -3.03
C LEU A 124 -13.38 -27.33 -4.33
N ASP A 125 -14.71 -27.27 -4.20
CA ASP A 125 -15.54 -27.02 -5.37
C ASP A 125 -15.37 -25.59 -5.88
N GLU A 126 -15.85 -25.33 -7.10
CA GLU A 126 -15.68 -24.05 -7.76
C GLU A 126 -16.32 -22.89 -6.99
N LYS A 127 -17.48 -23.12 -6.36
CA LYS A 127 -18.23 -22.08 -5.65
C LYS A 127 -17.51 -21.66 -4.38
N GLU A 128 -17.03 -22.62 -3.60
CA GLU A 128 -16.32 -22.36 -2.36
C GLU A 128 -14.90 -21.82 -2.62
N SER A 129 -14.22 -22.34 -3.65
CA SER A 129 -12.95 -21.78 -4.12
C SER A 129 -13.10 -20.31 -4.51
N ARG A 130 -14.16 -19.97 -5.26
CA ARG A 130 -14.46 -18.58 -5.63
C ARG A 130 -14.75 -17.72 -4.41
N ARG A 131 -15.58 -18.19 -3.49
CA ARG A 131 -15.94 -17.44 -2.27
C ARG A 131 -14.70 -17.10 -1.45
N LEU A 132 -13.83 -18.08 -1.17
CA LEU A 132 -12.58 -17.84 -0.44
C LEU A 132 -11.63 -16.94 -1.23
N PHE A 133 -11.49 -17.14 -2.53
CA PHE A 133 -10.62 -16.32 -3.37
C PHE A 133 -11.07 -14.85 -3.42
N GLN A 134 -12.37 -14.59 -3.52
CA GLN A 134 -12.92 -13.22 -3.44
C GLN A 134 -12.58 -12.55 -2.09
N GLN A 135 -12.68 -13.28 -0.98
CA GLN A 135 -12.33 -12.78 0.36
C GLN A 135 -10.83 -12.47 0.50
N ILE A 136 -9.97 -13.36 -0.01
CA ILE A 136 -8.52 -13.17 -0.01
C ILE A 136 -8.16 -11.95 -0.87
N LEU A 137 -8.65 -11.89 -2.11
CA LEU A 137 -8.34 -10.79 -3.03
C LEU A 137 -8.84 -9.43 -2.51
N SER A 138 -9.97 -9.41 -1.81
CA SER A 138 -10.48 -8.22 -1.11
C SER A 138 -9.50 -7.72 -0.04
N GLY A 139 -8.91 -8.62 0.76
CA GLY A 139 -7.85 -8.27 1.70
C GLY A 139 -6.56 -7.78 1.02
N VAL A 140 -6.19 -8.37 -0.11
CA VAL A 140 -5.01 -7.95 -0.89
C VAL A 140 -5.22 -6.55 -1.49
N ASP A 141 -6.38 -6.29 -2.09
CA ASP A 141 -6.77 -4.97 -2.61
C ASP A 141 -6.72 -3.91 -1.51
N TYR A 142 -7.26 -4.23 -0.32
CA TYR A 142 -7.18 -3.34 0.83
C TYR A 142 -5.73 -3.02 1.23
N CYS A 143 -4.83 -4.01 1.24
CA CYS A 143 -3.41 -3.77 1.51
C CYS A 143 -2.78 -2.82 0.47
N HIS A 144 -3.03 -3.07 -0.81
CA HIS A 144 -2.44 -2.28 -1.91
C HIS A 144 -2.94 -0.84 -1.90
N ARG A 145 -4.21 -0.60 -1.58
CA ARG A 145 -4.77 0.75 -1.39
C ARG A 145 -4.12 1.54 -0.25
N HIS A 146 -3.59 0.84 0.76
CA HIS A 146 -2.84 1.45 1.87
C HIS A 146 -1.32 1.42 1.63
N MET A 147 -0.90 1.26 0.39
CA MET A 147 0.50 1.23 -0.02
C MET A 147 1.31 0.11 0.65
N VAL A 148 0.68 -1.02 0.98
CA VAL A 148 1.35 -2.18 1.61
C VAL A 148 1.27 -3.39 0.70
N VAL A 149 2.41 -4.05 0.48
CA VAL A 149 2.52 -5.29 -0.29
C VAL A 149 2.87 -6.41 0.69
N HIS A 150 2.18 -7.54 0.62
CA HIS A 150 2.32 -8.62 1.58
C HIS A 150 3.59 -9.45 1.34
N ARG A 151 3.85 -9.84 0.09
CA ARG A 151 5.03 -10.58 -0.41
C ARG A 151 5.25 -12.01 0.13
N ASP A 152 4.41 -12.48 1.04
CA ASP A 152 4.41 -13.88 1.50
C ASP A 152 2.98 -14.46 1.51
N LEU A 153 2.19 -14.17 0.47
CA LEU A 153 0.85 -14.74 0.33
C LEU A 153 0.95 -16.21 -0.04
N LYS A 154 0.40 -17.06 0.81
CA LYS A 154 0.33 -18.52 0.63
C LYS A 154 -0.74 -19.10 1.56
N PRO A 155 -1.25 -20.33 1.32
CA PRO A 155 -2.29 -20.94 2.14
C PRO A 155 -1.95 -21.06 3.64
N GLU A 156 -0.67 -21.16 4.00
CA GLU A 156 -0.19 -21.19 5.40
C GLU A 156 -0.43 -19.84 6.11
N ASN A 157 -0.37 -18.73 5.36
CA ASN A 157 -0.59 -17.37 5.86
C ASN A 157 -2.04 -16.89 5.64
N VAL A 158 -2.94 -17.77 5.20
CA VAL A 158 -4.39 -17.51 5.14
C VAL A 158 -5.06 -18.38 6.18
N LEU A 159 -5.62 -17.77 7.21
CA LEU A 159 -6.32 -18.47 8.28
C LEU A 159 -7.82 -18.51 8.03
N LEU A 160 -8.50 -19.45 8.67
CA LEU A 160 -9.95 -19.62 8.60
C LEU A 160 -10.59 -19.38 9.99
N ASP A 161 -11.73 -18.69 10.01
CA ASP A 161 -12.57 -18.58 11.21
C ASP A 161 -13.54 -19.76 11.33
N ALA A 162 -14.39 -19.74 12.37
CA ALA A 162 -15.39 -20.80 12.61
C ALA A 162 -16.47 -20.90 11.51
N HIS A 163 -16.58 -19.87 10.66
CA HIS A 163 -17.54 -19.78 9.57
C HIS A 163 -16.87 -19.91 8.19
N MET A 164 -15.62 -20.41 8.14
CA MET A 164 -14.84 -20.56 6.92
C MET A 164 -14.55 -19.24 6.20
N ASN A 165 -14.46 -18.12 6.91
CA ASN A 165 -14.00 -16.87 6.28
C ASN A 165 -12.47 -16.80 6.27
N ALA A 166 -11.91 -16.42 5.11
CA ALA A 166 -10.48 -16.23 4.96
C ALA A 166 -9.99 -14.98 5.71
N LYS A 167 -8.81 -15.09 6.32
CA LYS A 167 -8.13 -14.03 7.09
C LYS A 167 -6.64 -14.04 6.77
N ILE A 168 -6.16 -13.01 6.08
CA ILE A 168 -4.73 -12.83 5.80
C ILE A 168 -3.99 -12.56 7.11
N ALA A 169 -2.90 -13.28 7.32
CA ALA A 169 -2.04 -13.20 8.49
C ALA A 169 -0.56 -13.06 8.09
N ASP A 170 0.28 -12.78 9.09
CA ASP A 170 1.74 -12.66 9.03
C ASP A 170 2.33 -11.67 8.01
N PHE A 171 2.31 -10.39 8.38
CA PHE A 171 2.90 -9.30 7.62
C PHE A 171 4.42 -9.12 7.85
N GLY A 172 5.11 -10.13 8.41
CA GLY A 172 6.53 -10.03 8.77
C GLY A 172 7.48 -9.83 7.57
N LEU A 173 7.05 -10.18 6.37
CA LEU A 173 7.77 -9.94 5.11
C LEU A 173 7.19 -8.80 4.26
N SER A 174 6.13 -8.15 4.75
CA SER A 174 5.49 -7.03 4.05
C SER A 174 6.44 -5.85 3.86
N ASN A 175 6.10 -4.96 2.94
CA ASN A 175 6.76 -3.66 2.81
C ASN A 175 5.76 -2.57 2.42
N MET A 176 6.15 -1.33 2.70
CA MET A 176 5.43 -0.15 2.22
C MET A 176 5.97 0.22 0.84
N MET A 177 5.07 0.47 -0.10
CA MET A 177 5.37 1.05 -1.40
C MET A 177 5.66 2.53 -1.23
N SER A 178 6.56 3.04 -2.05
CA SER A 178 6.89 4.46 -2.10
C SER A 178 6.96 4.88 -3.55
N ASP A 179 6.40 6.05 -3.86
CA ASP A 179 6.24 6.48 -5.24
C ASP A 179 7.60 6.60 -5.95
N GLY A 180 7.76 5.87 -7.05
CA GLY A 180 9.00 5.78 -7.81
C GLY A 180 10.10 4.90 -7.18
N GLU A 181 9.83 4.17 -6.10
CA GLU A 181 10.73 3.13 -5.57
C GLU A 181 10.34 1.74 -6.05
N PHE A 182 11.36 0.97 -6.43
CA PHE A 182 11.20 -0.45 -6.68
C PHE A 182 11.74 -1.27 -5.52
N LEU A 183 11.12 -2.43 -5.31
CA LEU A 183 11.56 -3.45 -4.38
C LEU A 183 12.48 -4.44 -5.10
N ARG A 184 13.48 -4.98 -4.39
CA ARG A 184 14.41 -5.98 -4.92
C ARG A 184 14.55 -7.23 -4.06
N THR A 185 14.09 -7.18 -2.81
CA THR A 185 14.33 -8.27 -1.86
C THR A 185 13.65 -9.54 -2.36
N SER A 186 14.43 -10.58 -2.63
CA SER A 186 13.90 -11.93 -2.85
C SER A 186 13.39 -12.47 -1.51
N CYS A 187 12.08 -12.65 -1.40
CA CYS A 187 11.40 -13.11 -0.19
C CYS A 187 10.19 -13.98 -0.54
N GLY A 188 9.65 -14.65 0.49
CA GLY A 188 8.53 -15.58 0.35
C GLY A 188 8.97 -17.01 0.04
N SER A 189 8.00 -17.94 0.07
CA SER A 189 8.22 -19.33 -0.30
C SER A 189 8.39 -19.51 -1.83
N PRO A 190 9.38 -20.27 -2.31
CA PRO A 190 9.66 -20.47 -3.75
C PRO A 190 8.45 -20.77 -4.63
N ASN A 191 7.56 -21.68 -4.20
CA ASN A 191 6.41 -22.12 -5.01
C ASN A 191 5.36 -21.02 -5.25
N TYR A 192 5.37 -19.96 -4.44
CA TYR A 192 4.42 -18.84 -4.51
C TYR A 192 5.06 -17.55 -5.01
N ALA A 193 6.39 -17.53 -5.18
CA ALA A 193 7.15 -16.37 -5.59
C ALA A 193 7.05 -16.15 -7.11
N ALA A 194 6.87 -14.89 -7.52
CA ALA A 194 6.81 -14.52 -8.93
C ALA A 194 8.17 -14.68 -9.64
N PRO A 195 8.20 -14.84 -10.98
CA PRO A 195 9.43 -15.04 -11.76
C PRO A 195 10.49 -13.96 -11.53
N GLU A 196 10.08 -12.70 -11.42
CA GLU A 196 10.96 -11.56 -11.17
C GLU A 196 11.57 -11.58 -9.76
N VAL A 197 10.87 -12.14 -8.77
CA VAL A 197 11.35 -12.26 -7.39
C VAL A 197 12.44 -13.32 -7.27
N ILE A 198 12.21 -14.50 -7.85
CA ILE A 198 13.21 -15.59 -7.87
C ILE A 198 14.42 -15.24 -8.75
N SER A 199 14.22 -14.39 -9.76
CA SER A 199 15.30 -13.86 -10.60
C SER A 199 16.04 -12.67 -10.00
N GLY A 200 15.63 -12.17 -8.82
CA GLY A 200 16.25 -11.02 -8.16
C GLY A 200 16.14 -9.70 -8.92
N ARG A 201 15.11 -9.57 -9.77
CA ARG A 201 14.80 -8.35 -10.53
C ARG A 201 14.05 -7.35 -9.65
N LEU A 202 14.03 -6.10 -10.10
CA LEU A 202 13.24 -5.05 -9.46
C LEU A 202 11.76 -5.23 -9.81
N TYR A 203 10.89 -4.95 -8.85
CA TYR A 203 9.43 -5.08 -8.97
C TYR A 203 8.74 -3.95 -8.18
N ALA A 204 7.51 -3.59 -8.57
CA ALA A 204 6.72 -2.58 -7.86
C ALA A 204 6.12 -3.18 -6.57
N GLY A 205 5.55 -4.39 -6.68
CA GLY A 205 5.04 -5.16 -5.55
C GLY A 205 3.66 -5.75 -5.78
N PRO A 206 2.64 -4.97 -6.19
CA PRO A 206 1.29 -5.48 -6.38
C PRO A 206 1.20 -6.68 -7.32
N GLU A 207 1.96 -6.66 -8.41
CA GLU A 207 2.04 -7.73 -9.41
C GLU A 207 2.59 -9.06 -8.84
N VAL A 208 3.40 -8.98 -7.79
CA VAL A 208 3.96 -10.15 -7.08
C VAL A 208 2.88 -10.79 -6.21
N ASP A 209 2.12 -9.99 -5.47
CA ASP A 209 0.99 -10.49 -4.66
C ASP A 209 -0.11 -11.10 -5.53
N ILE A 210 -0.33 -10.57 -6.75
CA ILE A 210 -1.26 -11.17 -7.71
C ILE A 210 -0.78 -12.54 -8.19
N TRP A 211 0.51 -12.70 -8.50
CA TRP A 211 1.07 -14.01 -8.86
C TRP A 211 0.82 -15.03 -7.73
N SER A 212 1.18 -14.67 -6.50
CA SER A 212 0.96 -15.53 -5.33
C SER A 212 -0.53 -15.86 -5.13
N SER A 213 -1.42 -14.89 -5.34
CA SER A 213 -2.87 -15.10 -5.31
C SER A 213 -3.36 -16.06 -6.40
N GLY A 214 -2.75 -16.02 -7.59
CA GLY A 214 -3.04 -16.96 -8.68
C GLY A 214 -2.63 -18.40 -8.33
N VAL A 215 -1.49 -18.56 -7.65
CA VAL A 215 -1.03 -19.85 -7.12
C VAL A 215 -1.99 -20.36 -6.03
N ILE A 216 -2.47 -19.48 -5.13
CA ILE A 216 -3.48 -19.84 -4.12
C ILE A 216 -4.79 -20.29 -4.79
N LEU A 217 -5.28 -19.57 -5.80
CA LEU A 217 -6.49 -19.94 -6.54
C LEU A 217 -6.34 -21.32 -7.19
N TYR A 218 -5.19 -21.60 -7.80
CA TYR A 218 -4.90 -22.92 -8.35
C TYR A 218 -4.93 -24.00 -7.26
N ALA A 219 -4.30 -23.75 -6.11
CA ALA A 219 -4.28 -24.70 -4.99
C ALA A 219 -5.69 -24.99 -4.43
N LEU A 220 -6.57 -24.00 -4.36
CA LEU A 220 -7.97 -24.19 -3.98
C LEU A 220 -8.71 -25.12 -4.95
N LEU A 221 -8.56 -24.87 -6.25
CA LEU A 221 -9.29 -25.58 -7.32
C LEU A 221 -8.73 -26.98 -7.62
N CYS A 222 -7.42 -27.18 -7.44
CA CYS A 222 -6.74 -28.41 -7.83
C CYS A 222 -6.26 -29.26 -6.65
N GLY A 223 -6.13 -28.67 -5.45
CA GLY A 223 -5.55 -29.33 -4.28
C GLY A 223 -4.05 -29.61 -4.40
N THR A 224 -3.39 -29.04 -5.40
CA THR A 224 -1.96 -29.19 -5.70
C THR A 224 -1.37 -27.85 -6.16
N LEU A 225 -0.05 -27.76 -6.26
CA LEU A 225 0.64 -26.55 -6.73
C LEU A 225 0.80 -26.55 -8.26
N PRO A 226 0.71 -25.38 -8.92
CA PRO A 226 0.93 -25.27 -10.37
C PRO A 226 2.41 -25.41 -10.74
N PHE A 227 3.31 -24.98 -9.83
CA PHE A 227 4.76 -25.09 -9.97
C PHE A 227 5.32 -25.78 -8.72
N ASP A 228 5.78 -27.01 -8.90
CA ASP A 228 6.41 -27.79 -7.84
C ASP A 228 7.45 -28.75 -8.42
N ASP A 229 8.54 -28.94 -7.67
CA ASP A 229 9.62 -29.87 -8.00
C ASP A 229 10.55 -30.02 -6.79
N ASP A 230 11.00 -31.25 -6.51
CA ASP A 230 11.98 -31.51 -5.45
C ASP A 230 13.33 -30.84 -5.75
N HIS A 231 13.65 -30.63 -7.03
CA HIS A 231 14.88 -29.96 -7.45
C HIS A 231 14.64 -28.45 -7.67
N VAL A 232 15.14 -27.63 -6.74
CA VAL A 232 14.96 -26.16 -6.74
C VAL A 232 15.31 -25.48 -8.08
N PRO A 233 16.42 -25.81 -8.77
CA PRO A 233 16.69 -25.24 -10.10
C PRO A 233 15.62 -25.57 -11.15
N THR A 234 15.06 -26.79 -11.12
CA THR A 234 13.95 -27.19 -12.01
C THR A 234 12.68 -26.44 -11.65
N LEU A 235 12.39 -26.28 -10.36
CA LEU A 235 11.27 -25.46 -9.87
C LEU A 235 11.37 -24.02 -10.40
N PHE A 236 12.54 -23.39 -10.26
CA PHE A 236 12.76 -22.03 -10.76
C PHE A 236 12.58 -21.93 -12.28
N LYS A 237 13.02 -22.95 -13.02
CA LYS A 237 12.78 -23.02 -14.46
C LYS A 237 11.29 -23.10 -14.78
N LYS A 238 10.53 -23.98 -14.11
CA LYS A 238 9.06 -24.10 -14.29
C LYS A 238 8.35 -22.76 -14.03
N ILE A 239 8.73 -22.06 -12.96
CA ILE A 239 8.18 -20.74 -12.61
C ILE A 239 8.48 -19.71 -13.71
N CYS A 240 9.73 -19.64 -14.16
CA CYS A 240 10.15 -18.71 -15.22
C CYS A 240 9.56 -19.03 -16.59
N ASP A 241 9.31 -20.30 -16.90
CA ASP A 241 8.64 -20.73 -18.14
C ASP A 241 7.14 -20.41 -18.09
N GLY A 242 6.53 -20.36 -16.89
CA GLY A 242 5.12 -20.04 -16.69
C GLY A 242 4.16 -21.10 -17.20
N ILE A 243 4.66 -22.33 -17.42
CA ILE A 243 3.87 -23.44 -17.95
C ILE A 243 3.37 -24.29 -16.79
N PHE A 244 2.06 -24.37 -16.63
CA PHE A 244 1.40 -25.20 -15.62
C PHE A 244 0.30 -26.06 -16.26
N TYR A 245 0.01 -27.20 -15.62
CA TYR A 245 -1.01 -28.13 -16.09
C TYR A 245 -2.42 -27.61 -15.73
N THR A 246 -3.39 -27.76 -16.63
CA THR A 246 -4.80 -27.42 -16.37
C THR A 246 -5.65 -28.69 -16.48
N PRO A 247 -6.13 -29.25 -15.35
CA PRO A 247 -6.99 -30.44 -15.36
C PRO A 247 -8.29 -30.24 -16.15
N GLN A 248 -8.79 -31.31 -16.77
CA GLN A 248 -9.98 -31.29 -17.63
C GLN A 248 -11.27 -30.84 -16.91
N TYR A 249 -11.33 -31.00 -15.58
CA TYR A 249 -12.49 -30.59 -14.78
C TYR A 249 -12.55 -29.09 -14.49
N LEU A 250 -11.49 -28.33 -14.79
CA LEU A 250 -11.50 -26.88 -14.56
C LEU A 250 -12.37 -26.17 -15.61
N ASN A 251 -13.17 -25.23 -15.13
CA ASN A 251 -13.97 -24.36 -15.98
C ASN A 251 -13.06 -23.51 -16.91
N PRO A 252 -13.30 -23.48 -18.23
CA PRO A 252 -12.53 -22.64 -19.15
C PRO A 252 -12.44 -21.16 -18.72
N SER A 253 -13.48 -20.63 -18.07
CA SER A 253 -13.49 -19.27 -17.56
C SER A 253 -12.49 -19.05 -16.42
N VAL A 254 -12.33 -19.99 -15.49
CA VAL A 254 -11.29 -19.85 -14.44
C VAL A 254 -9.89 -20.11 -14.98
N ILE A 255 -9.77 -20.95 -16.01
CA ILE A 255 -8.49 -21.17 -16.71
C ILE A 255 -8.00 -19.87 -17.36
N SER A 256 -8.87 -19.08 -18.01
CA SER A 256 -8.47 -17.78 -18.58
C SER A 256 -8.00 -16.82 -17.50
N LEU A 257 -8.69 -16.79 -16.35
CA LEU A 257 -8.27 -15.98 -15.20
C LEU A 257 -6.89 -16.40 -14.66
N LEU A 258 -6.67 -17.70 -14.42
CA LEU A 258 -5.39 -18.23 -13.97
C LEU A 258 -4.25 -17.90 -14.93
N LYS A 259 -4.47 -18.07 -16.24
CA LYS A 259 -3.49 -17.71 -17.27
C LYS A 259 -3.19 -16.21 -17.31
N HIS A 260 -4.13 -15.36 -16.94
CA HIS A 260 -3.92 -13.92 -16.89
C HIS A 260 -3.16 -13.50 -15.62
N MET A 261 -3.48 -14.10 -14.47
CA MET A 261 -2.77 -13.87 -13.19
C MET A 261 -1.36 -14.45 -13.16
N LEU A 262 -1.12 -15.58 -13.84
CA LEU A 262 0.16 -16.29 -13.90
C LEU A 262 0.95 -15.97 -15.18
N GLN A 263 0.77 -14.77 -15.75
CA GLN A 263 1.65 -14.28 -16.83
C GLN A 263 3.05 -14.02 -16.28
N VAL A 264 4.07 -14.56 -16.95
CA VAL A 264 5.47 -14.34 -16.59
C VAL A 264 5.87 -12.87 -16.77
N ASP A 265 5.40 -12.25 -17.85
CA ASP A 265 5.61 -10.82 -18.10
C ASP A 265 4.73 -10.00 -17.13
N PRO A 266 5.32 -9.27 -16.16
CA PRO A 266 4.55 -8.52 -15.17
C PRO A 266 3.69 -7.42 -15.79
N MET A 267 4.08 -6.90 -16.97
CA MET A 267 3.30 -5.87 -17.66
C MET A 267 2.05 -6.41 -18.37
N LYS A 268 1.97 -7.73 -18.56
CA LYS A 268 0.80 -8.43 -19.13
C LYS A 268 0.02 -9.18 -18.06
N ARG A 269 0.52 -9.19 -16.82
CA ARG A 269 -0.11 -9.87 -15.70
C ARG A 269 -1.35 -9.11 -15.28
N ALA A 270 -2.40 -9.86 -14.97
CA ALA A 270 -3.65 -9.29 -14.48
C ALA A 270 -3.38 -8.36 -13.29
N THR A 271 -4.07 -7.23 -13.27
CA THR A 271 -4.20 -6.37 -12.10
C THR A 271 -5.44 -6.77 -11.29
N ILE A 272 -5.59 -6.25 -10.06
CA ILE A 272 -6.81 -6.44 -9.27
C ILE A 272 -8.04 -5.95 -10.03
N ARG A 273 -7.90 -4.86 -10.80
CA ARG A 273 -8.97 -4.34 -11.65
C ARG A 273 -9.39 -5.38 -12.69
N ASP A 274 -8.43 -5.95 -13.42
CA ASP A 274 -8.72 -6.97 -14.43
C ASP A 274 -9.43 -8.19 -13.82
N ILE A 275 -9.01 -8.61 -12.61
CA ILE A 275 -9.64 -9.73 -11.90
C ILE A 275 -11.07 -9.38 -11.48
N ARG A 276 -11.31 -8.17 -10.96
CA ARG A 276 -12.65 -7.70 -10.57
C ARG A 276 -13.61 -7.58 -11.76
N GLU A 277 -13.08 -7.26 -12.94
CA GLU A 277 -13.84 -7.19 -14.19
C GLU A 277 -14.07 -8.57 -14.83
N HIS A 278 -13.32 -9.61 -14.41
CA HIS A 278 -13.42 -10.96 -14.96
C HIS A 278 -14.73 -11.66 -14.57
N GLU A 279 -15.42 -12.26 -15.56
CA GLU A 279 -16.75 -12.84 -15.39
C GLU A 279 -16.81 -13.97 -14.35
N TRP A 280 -15.82 -14.87 -14.32
CA TRP A 280 -15.73 -15.89 -13.27
C TRP A 280 -15.69 -15.33 -11.85
N PHE A 281 -15.03 -14.18 -11.66
CA PHE A 281 -14.85 -13.56 -10.34
C PHE A 281 -16.11 -12.79 -9.91
N LYS A 282 -16.81 -12.14 -10.84
CA LYS A 282 -18.04 -11.38 -10.57
C LYS A 282 -19.21 -12.26 -10.14
N GLN A 283 -19.19 -13.53 -10.51
CA GLN A 283 -20.25 -14.46 -10.14
C GLN A 283 -20.39 -14.57 -8.61
N ASP A 284 -21.62 -14.36 -8.12
CA ASP A 284 -21.98 -14.40 -6.69
C ASP A 284 -21.13 -13.48 -5.79
N LEU A 285 -20.49 -12.45 -6.34
CA LEU A 285 -19.58 -11.56 -5.61
C LEU A 285 -20.34 -10.70 -4.57
N PRO A 286 -20.07 -10.85 -3.26
CA PRO A 286 -20.67 -10.00 -2.25
C PRO A 286 -20.17 -8.55 -2.34
N LYS A 287 -21.10 -7.60 -2.37
CA LYS A 287 -20.80 -6.16 -2.55
C LYS A 287 -19.87 -5.57 -1.47
N TYR A 288 -19.87 -6.11 -0.26
CA TYR A 288 -19.04 -5.61 0.85
C TYR A 288 -17.53 -5.83 0.65
N LEU A 289 -17.14 -6.76 -0.25
CA LEU A 289 -15.73 -7.09 -0.49
C LEU A 289 -14.99 -6.01 -1.27
N PHE A 290 -15.70 -5.36 -2.19
CA PHE A 290 -15.18 -4.29 -3.03
C PHE A 290 -16.23 -3.18 -3.09
N PRO A 291 -16.36 -2.37 -2.02
CA PRO A 291 -17.32 -1.28 -2.04
C PRO A 291 -16.98 -0.33 -3.20
N GLU A 292 -17.89 -0.24 -4.16
CA GLU A 292 -17.88 0.78 -5.23
C GLU A 292 -18.39 2.12 -4.70
N ASP A 293 -19.21 2.07 -3.66
CA ASP A 293 -19.87 3.17 -2.99
C ASP A 293 -19.27 3.34 -1.58
N PRO A 294 -18.68 4.52 -1.26
CA PRO A 294 -18.21 4.85 0.09
C PRO A 294 -19.30 4.75 1.17
N SER A 295 -20.59 4.66 0.82
CA SER A 295 -21.65 4.44 1.81
C SER A 295 -21.49 3.11 2.59
N TYR A 296 -20.86 2.08 2.01
CA TYR A 296 -20.44 0.86 2.74
C TYR A 296 -19.12 1.06 3.53
N SER A 297 -18.32 2.07 3.19
CA SER A 297 -17.21 2.57 4.02
C SER A 297 -17.70 3.35 5.25
N SER A 298 -19.01 3.54 5.45
CA SER A 298 -19.54 4.02 6.74
C SER A 298 -19.15 3.14 7.94
N THR A 299 -18.69 1.90 7.70
CA THR A 299 -18.09 1.03 8.73
C THR A 299 -16.55 1.04 8.76
N MET A 300 -15.90 1.58 7.72
CA MET A 300 -14.45 1.65 7.55
C MET A 300 -14.04 3.10 7.32
N ILE A 301 -13.56 3.73 8.39
CA ILE A 301 -13.11 5.12 8.35
C ILE A 301 -11.99 5.26 7.29
N ASP A 302 -12.18 6.20 6.37
CA ASP A 302 -11.21 6.58 5.34
C ASP A 302 -10.14 7.45 6.01
N ASP A 303 -8.92 6.92 6.09
CA ASP A 303 -7.80 7.57 6.79
C ASP A 303 -7.41 8.92 6.17
N GLU A 304 -7.60 9.09 4.86
CA GLU A 304 -7.22 10.34 4.20
C GLU A 304 -8.29 11.40 4.42
N ALA A 305 -9.58 11.04 4.39
CA ALA A 305 -10.66 11.92 4.82
C ALA A 305 -10.56 12.23 6.32
N LEU A 306 -10.18 11.27 7.16
CA LEU A 306 -9.96 11.46 8.60
C LEU A 306 -8.85 12.48 8.85
N LYS A 307 -7.68 12.31 8.20
CA LYS A 307 -6.57 13.27 8.28
C LYS A 307 -6.97 14.65 7.78
N GLU A 308 -7.71 14.72 6.69
CA GLU A 308 -8.19 15.98 6.12
C GLU A 308 -9.14 16.72 7.09
N VAL A 309 -9.99 16.00 7.83
CA VAL A 309 -10.80 16.60 8.91
C VAL A 309 -9.92 17.05 10.07
N CYS A 310 -8.98 16.22 10.51
CA CYS A 310 -8.07 16.56 11.61
C CYS A 310 -7.26 17.83 11.32
N GLU A 311 -6.74 17.95 10.10
CA GLU A 311 -5.96 19.11 9.65
C GLU A 311 -6.83 20.37 9.53
N LYS A 312 -8.03 20.28 8.95
CA LYS A 312 -8.89 21.45 8.73
C LYS A 312 -9.60 21.95 10.00
N PHE A 313 -9.83 21.07 10.97
CA PHE A 313 -10.56 21.38 12.20
C PHE A 313 -9.66 21.40 13.44
N GLU A 314 -8.35 21.26 13.25
CA GLU A 314 -7.33 21.27 14.33
C GLU A 314 -7.69 20.32 15.50
N CYS A 315 -8.15 19.11 15.16
CA CYS A 315 -8.60 18.11 16.12
C CYS A 315 -7.82 16.79 15.99
N THR A 316 -7.96 15.94 17.00
CA THR A 316 -7.30 14.63 17.04
C THR A 316 -8.12 13.57 16.31
N GLU A 317 -7.43 12.55 15.78
CA GLU A 317 -8.09 11.39 15.17
C GLU A 317 -9.06 10.73 16.16
N GLU A 318 -8.70 10.64 17.44
CA GLU A 318 -9.57 10.07 18.48
C GLU A 318 -10.89 10.84 18.65
N GLU A 319 -10.87 12.17 18.55
CA GLU A 319 -12.07 13.00 18.65
C GLU A 319 -13.01 12.77 17.46
N VAL A 320 -12.49 12.79 16.24
CA VAL A 320 -13.28 12.55 15.02
C VAL A 320 -13.86 11.13 15.03
N LEU A 321 -13.04 10.13 15.40
CA LEU A 321 -13.48 8.74 15.53
C LEU A 321 -14.58 8.57 16.59
N SER A 322 -14.44 9.21 17.75
CA SER A 322 -15.46 9.21 18.80
C SER A 322 -16.79 9.75 18.29
N CYS A 323 -16.77 10.85 17.54
CA CYS A 323 -17.98 11.43 16.93
C CYS A 323 -18.62 10.45 15.93
N LEU A 324 -17.82 9.83 15.05
CA LEU A 324 -18.29 8.86 14.05
C LEU A 324 -18.87 7.59 14.70
N TYR A 325 -18.27 7.10 15.80
CA TYR A 325 -18.76 5.92 16.52
C TYR A 325 -19.99 6.19 17.40
N SER A 326 -20.16 7.42 17.88
CA SER A 326 -21.29 7.82 18.73
C SER A 326 -22.65 7.77 18.00
N ARG A 327 -22.67 7.60 16.67
CA ARG A 327 -23.85 7.67 15.78
C ARG A 327 -24.65 8.98 15.91
N ASN A 328 -24.05 10.02 16.50
CA ASN A 328 -24.62 11.35 16.50
C ASN A 328 -24.25 12.05 15.18
N HIS A 329 -25.05 11.79 14.13
CA HIS A 329 -24.80 12.29 12.77
C HIS A 329 -24.91 13.82 12.63
N GLN A 330 -25.20 14.53 13.72
CA GLN A 330 -25.29 16.00 13.77
C GLN A 330 -24.02 16.65 14.33
N ASP A 331 -23.04 15.86 14.76
CA ASP A 331 -21.76 16.39 15.24
C ASP A 331 -20.98 17.05 14.09
N PRO A 332 -20.45 18.28 14.25
CA PRO A 332 -19.75 19.00 13.18
C PRO A 332 -18.57 18.23 12.57
N LEU A 333 -17.84 17.43 13.36
CA LEU A 333 -16.71 16.65 12.88
C LEU A 333 -17.18 15.44 12.05
N ALA A 334 -18.26 14.79 12.47
CA ALA A 334 -18.89 13.71 11.71
C ALA A 334 -19.48 14.22 10.39
N VAL A 335 -20.13 15.39 10.42
CA VAL A 335 -20.65 16.05 9.21
C VAL A 335 -19.52 16.43 8.26
N ALA A 336 -18.42 17.01 8.76
CA ALA A 336 -17.27 17.37 7.95
C ALA A 336 -16.64 16.15 7.26
N TYR A 337 -16.49 15.06 8.01
CA TYR A 337 -16.02 13.79 7.47
C TYR A 337 -16.94 13.27 6.35
N HIS A 338 -18.26 13.20 6.60
CA HIS A 338 -19.21 12.74 5.59
C HIS A 338 -19.25 13.64 4.35
N LEU A 339 -19.09 14.94 4.52
CA LEU A 339 -19.06 15.89 3.40
C LEU A 339 -17.81 15.72 2.52
N ILE A 340 -16.65 15.42 3.13
CA ILE A 340 -15.42 15.08 2.38
C ILE A 340 -15.62 13.77 1.60
N ILE A 341 -16.22 12.76 2.23
CA ILE A 341 -16.56 11.49 1.57
C ILE A 341 -17.52 11.72 0.40
N ASP A 342 -18.57 12.53 0.58
CA ASP A 342 -19.55 12.84 -0.47
C ASP A 342 -18.93 13.63 -1.61
N ASN A 343 -18.03 14.59 -1.32
CA ASN A 343 -17.29 15.30 -2.36
C ASN A 343 -16.40 14.33 -3.16
N ARG A 344 -15.64 13.44 -2.49
CA ARG A 344 -14.85 12.41 -3.16
C ARG A 344 -15.71 11.45 -3.99
N ARG A 345 -16.93 11.16 -3.53
CA ARG A 345 -17.92 10.38 -4.28
C ARG A 345 -18.34 11.07 -5.57
N ILE A 346 -18.71 12.35 -5.52
CA ILE A 346 -19.07 13.14 -6.71
C ILE A 346 -17.89 13.16 -7.70
N MET A 347 -16.66 13.23 -7.19
CA MET A 347 -15.47 13.15 -8.05
C MET A 347 -15.32 11.79 -8.74
N ASN A 348 -15.54 10.70 -8.01
CA ASN A 348 -15.41 9.33 -8.54
C ASN A 348 -16.55 8.93 -9.49
N GLU A 349 -17.77 9.43 -9.32
CA GLU A 349 -18.87 9.20 -10.27
C GLU A 349 -18.62 9.92 -11.60
N ALA A 350 -17.85 11.01 -11.60
CA ALA A 350 -17.41 11.74 -12.77
C ALA A 350 -16.01 11.31 -13.27
N LYS A 351 -15.74 10.00 -13.40
CA LYS A 351 -14.40 9.49 -13.80
C LYS A 351 -13.83 10.14 -15.05
N ASP A 352 -14.67 10.39 -16.06
CA ASP A 352 -14.27 11.02 -17.33
C ASP A 352 -13.84 12.49 -17.17
N PHE A 353 -14.18 13.14 -16.05
CA PHE A 353 -13.75 14.50 -15.72
C PHE A 353 -12.33 14.53 -15.14
N TYR A 354 -11.98 13.54 -14.31
CA TYR A 354 -10.70 13.51 -13.58
C TYR A 354 -9.63 12.64 -14.25
N LEU A 355 -10.04 11.63 -15.03
CA LEU A 355 -9.16 10.67 -15.65
C LEU A 355 -9.40 10.58 -17.16
N ALA A 356 -8.33 10.50 -17.93
CA ALA A 356 -8.42 10.21 -19.35
C ALA A 356 -8.71 8.73 -19.58
N THR A 357 -9.67 8.42 -20.44
CA THR A 357 -9.94 7.05 -20.91
C THR A 357 -8.98 6.65 -22.04
N SER A 358 -8.65 5.35 -22.10
CA SER A 358 -7.93 4.80 -23.24
C SER A 358 -8.83 4.77 -24.47
N PRO A 359 -8.30 5.05 -25.68
CA PRO A 359 -9.05 4.87 -26.92
C PRO A 359 -9.40 3.40 -27.15
N PRO A 360 -10.43 3.08 -27.96
CA PRO A 360 -10.76 1.71 -28.32
C PRO A 360 -9.62 1.02 -29.09
N ASP A 361 -9.45 -0.28 -28.87
CA ASP A 361 -8.36 -1.10 -29.44
C ASP A 361 -8.57 -1.48 -30.92
N SER A 362 -9.78 -1.30 -31.47
CA SER A 362 -10.11 -1.64 -32.87
C SER A 362 -9.60 -0.57 -33.83
N PHE A 363 -8.64 -0.95 -34.69
CA PHE A 363 -8.13 -0.11 -35.79
C PHE A 363 -8.83 -0.39 -37.14
N LEU A 364 -9.82 -1.30 -37.17
CA LEU A 364 -10.44 -1.81 -38.40
C LEU A 364 -11.85 -1.27 -38.67
N ASP A 365 -12.42 -0.51 -37.73
CA ASP A 365 -13.76 0.06 -37.90
C ASP A 365 -13.70 1.45 -38.54
N ASP A 366 -14.12 1.54 -39.80
CA ASP A 366 -14.04 2.73 -40.65
C ASP A 366 -14.98 3.88 -40.21
N HIS A 367 -15.81 3.68 -39.18
CA HIS A 367 -16.80 4.65 -38.70
C HIS A 367 -16.97 4.68 -37.17
N HIS A 368 -15.91 5.08 -36.45
CA HIS A 368 -16.08 5.54 -35.07
C HIS A 368 -16.54 7.01 -35.02
N LEU A 369 -17.86 7.23 -35.01
CA LEU A 369 -18.50 8.52 -34.69
C LEU A 369 -18.39 8.81 -33.18
N SER A 370 -17.18 9.03 -32.68
CA SER A 370 -16.96 9.58 -31.34
C SER A 370 -16.82 11.10 -31.44
N ARG A 371 -17.55 11.84 -30.60
CA ARG A 371 -17.48 13.32 -30.60
C ARG A 371 -16.15 13.75 -29.99
N PRO A 372 -15.24 14.40 -30.75
CA PRO A 372 -13.97 14.85 -30.20
C PRO A 372 -14.20 15.99 -29.20
N HIS A 373 -13.36 16.05 -28.17
CA HIS A 373 -13.36 17.17 -27.23
C HIS A 373 -13.08 18.49 -27.99
N PRO A 374 -13.84 19.57 -27.77
CA PRO A 374 -13.72 20.82 -28.54
C PRO A 374 -12.29 21.38 -28.62
N GLU A 375 -11.54 21.31 -27.52
CA GLU A 375 -10.15 21.80 -27.47
C GLU A 375 -9.14 20.90 -28.22
N ARG A 376 -9.50 19.66 -28.54
CA ARG A 376 -8.65 18.74 -29.31
C ARG A 376 -8.89 18.85 -30.83
N VAL A 377 -10.00 19.47 -31.26
CA VAL A 377 -10.39 19.59 -32.66
C VAL A 377 -9.31 20.28 -33.53
N PRO A 378 -8.68 21.40 -33.10
CA PRO A 378 -7.66 22.06 -33.93
C PRO A 378 -6.46 21.16 -34.25
N PHE A 379 -6.04 20.33 -33.29
CA PHE A 379 -4.91 19.41 -33.45
C PHE A 379 -5.30 18.20 -34.32
N LEU A 380 -6.49 17.62 -34.10
CA LEU A 380 -6.99 16.49 -34.89
C LEU A 380 -7.19 16.86 -36.36
N VAL A 381 -7.69 18.07 -36.64
CA VAL A 381 -7.87 18.57 -38.02
C VAL A 381 -6.55 18.88 -38.71
N ALA A 382 -5.50 19.23 -37.94
CA ALA A 382 -4.15 19.43 -38.46
C ALA A 382 -3.39 18.11 -38.72
N GLU A 383 -3.70 17.05 -37.96
CA GLU A 383 -3.04 15.74 -38.04
C GLU A 383 -3.75 14.74 -38.99
N ALA A 384 -5.05 14.92 -39.27
CA ALA A 384 -5.80 14.04 -40.16
C ALA A 384 -5.35 14.20 -41.63
N PRO A 385 -4.98 13.11 -42.34
CA PRO A 385 -4.69 13.20 -43.77
C PRO A 385 -5.96 13.57 -44.53
N ARG A 386 -5.96 14.70 -45.24
CA ARG A 386 -7.05 15.01 -46.18
C ARG A 386 -7.08 13.92 -47.26
N PRO A 387 -8.25 13.36 -47.63
CA PRO A 387 -8.33 12.47 -48.78
C PRO A 387 -7.84 13.24 -50.02
N ARG A 388 -6.86 12.67 -50.74
CA ARG A 388 -6.41 13.21 -52.02
C ARG A 388 -7.60 13.17 -52.98
N HIS A 389 -8.18 14.32 -53.29
CA HIS A 389 -9.07 14.43 -54.44
C HIS A 389 -8.23 14.36 -55.71
N THR A 390 -8.65 13.54 -56.67
CA THR A 390 -8.01 13.28 -57.97
C THR A 390 -7.96 14.50 -58.91
N LEU A 391 -8.25 15.71 -58.41
CA LEU A 391 -8.20 16.98 -59.15
C LEU A 391 -7.08 17.92 -58.67
N ASP A 392 -6.34 17.59 -57.61
CA ASP A 392 -5.23 18.41 -57.11
C ASP A 392 -3.90 18.22 -57.88
N GLU A 393 -3.87 17.36 -58.92
CA GLU A 393 -2.65 17.04 -59.69
C GLU A 393 -2.23 18.11 -60.74
N LEU A 394 -2.94 19.24 -60.87
CA LEU A 394 -2.66 20.26 -61.89
C LEU A 394 -2.16 21.60 -61.35
N ASN A 395 -1.73 21.69 -60.09
CA ASN A 395 -1.18 22.95 -59.56
C ASN A 395 0.29 22.79 -59.10
N PRO A 396 1.28 23.31 -59.86
CA PRO A 396 2.70 23.17 -59.51
C PRO A 396 3.17 24.08 -58.37
N GLN A 397 2.28 24.79 -57.68
CA GLN A 397 2.60 25.65 -56.54
C GLN A 397 1.84 25.26 -55.27
N LYS A 398 2.16 24.12 -54.65
CA LYS A 398 1.93 23.95 -53.20
C LYS A 398 3.11 23.24 -52.54
N SER A 399 3.62 23.89 -51.51
CA SER A 399 4.68 23.46 -50.60
C SER A 399 4.45 22.03 -50.12
N LYS A 400 5.52 21.22 -50.11
CA LYS A 400 5.60 19.94 -49.40
C LYS A 400 5.10 20.15 -47.96
N HIS A 401 3.86 19.76 -47.66
CA HIS A 401 3.37 19.70 -46.29
C HIS A 401 4.16 18.60 -45.57
N GLN A 402 5.09 19.01 -44.71
CA GLN A 402 5.71 18.12 -43.73
C GLN A 402 4.60 17.67 -42.78
N GLY A 403 4.27 16.37 -42.80
CA GLY A 403 3.40 15.78 -41.79
C GLY A 403 3.94 16.10 -40.40
N VAL A 404 3.05 16.43 -39.46
CA VAL A 404 3.41 16.74 -38.08
C VAL A 404 4.11 15.51 -37.48
N ARG A 405 5.41 15.64 -37.19
CA ARG A 405 6.17 14.57 -36.54
C ARG A 405 5.79 14.53 -35.07
N ARG A 406 5.09 13.48 -34.65
CA ARG A 406 4.76 13.27 -33.24
C ARG A 406 6.04 12.94 -32.46
N ALA A 407 6.36 13.76 -31.47
CA ALA A 407 7.48 13.49 -30.57
C ALA A 407 7.18 12.26 -29.70
N LYS A 408 8.16 11.35 -29.57
CA LYS A 408 8.08 10.18 -28.69
C LYS A 408 8.95 10.44 -27.46
N TRP A 409 8.32 10.49 -26.30
CA TRP A 409 9.02 10.58 -25.02
C TRP A 409 9.81 9.30 -24.71
N HIS A 410 10.94 9.45 -24.03
CA HIS A 410 11.74 8.35 -23.50
C HIS A 410 12.16 8.66 -22.06
N LEU A 411 12.36 7.61 -21.27
CA LEU A 411 12.85 7.72 -19.89
C LEU A 411 14.35 8.06 -19.90
N GLY A 412 14.73 9.08 -19.12
CA GLY A 412 16.13 9.46 -18.89
C GLY A 412 16.94 9.66 -20.18
N ILE A 413 18.24 9.34 -20.09
CA ILE A 413 19.16 9.32 -21.24
C ILE A 413 19.79 7.94 -21.41
N ARG A 414 20.10 7.54 -22.64
CA ARG A 414 20.67 6.23 -22.97
C ARG A 414 22.08 6.36 -23.54
N SER A 415 22.92 5.37 -23.26
CA SER A 415 24.27 5.27 -23.81
C SER A 415 24.62 3.81 -24.09
N GLN A 416 25.43 3.60 -25.13
CA GLN A 416 26.01 2.29 -25.49
C GLN A 416 27.45 2.13 -24.99
N SER A 417 27.98 3.14 -24.28
CA SER A 417 29.30 3.06 -23.65
C SER A 417 29.31 2.05 -22.50
N ARG A 418 30.51 1.67 -22.04
CA ARG A 418 30.65 0.75 -20.92
C ARG A 418 30.10 1.41 -19.64
N PRO A 419 29.49 0.63 -18.72
CA PRO A 419 28.81 1.20 -17.56
C PRO A 419 29.75 2.00 -16.64
N ASN A 420 31.00 1.55 -16.48
CA ASN A 420 32.01 2.29 -15.70
C ASN A 420 32.38 3.63 -16.35
N ASP A 421 32.48 3.68 -17.68
CA ASP A 421 32.80 4.90 -18.42
C ASP A 421 31.65 5.90 -18.32
N ILE A 422 30.41 5.41 -18.41
CA ILE A 422 29.20 6.24 -18.20
C ILE A 422 29.22 6.85 -16.80
N MET A 423 29.43 6.05 -15.75
CA MET A 423 29.44 6.56 -14.37
C MET A 423 30.59 7.53 -14.12
N ALA A 424 31.76 7.33 -14.74
CA ALA A 424 32.88 8.26 -14.68
C ALA A 424 32.52 9.62 -15.29
N GLU A 425 31.91 9.65 -16.48
CA GLU A 425 31.44 10.89 -17.11
C GLU A 425 30.34 11.57 -16.29
N VAL A 426 29.42 10.81 -15.71
CA VAL A 426 28.40 11.35 -14.79
C VAL A 426 29.07 12.05 -13.60
N CYS A 427 30.04 11.40 -12.95
CA CYS A 427 30.74 12.02 -11.81
C CYS A 427 31.55 13.25 -12.24
N ARG A 428 32.18 13.22 -13.43
CA ARG A 428 32.90 14.37 -13.99
C ARG A 428 31.97 15.55 -14.24
N ALA A 429 30.80 15.29 -14.83
CA ALA A 429 29.79 16.30 -15.13
C ALA A 429 29.16 16.90 -13.85
N ILE A 430 28.86 16.07 -12.84
CA ILE A 430 28.39 16.53 -11.52
C ILE A 430 29.42 17.47 -10.89
N LYS A 431 30.71 17.09 -10.91
CA LYS A 431 31.79 17.94 -10.40
C LYS A 431 31.94 19.25 -11.19
N GLN A 432 31.78 19.21 -12.51
CA GLN A 432 31.83 20.39 -13.38
C GLN A 432 30.71 21.39 -13.06
N LEU A 433 29.55 20.91 -12.61
CA LEU A 433 28.40 21.72 -12.20
C LEU A 433 28.45 22.20 -10.74
N ASP A 434 29.53 21.89 -10.01
CA ASP A 434 29.67 22.18 -8.58
C ASP A 434 28.52 21.61 -7.73
N TYR A 435 28.08 20.39 -8.08
CA TYR A 435 27.09 19.66 -7.31
C TYR A 435 27.79 18.77 -6.27
N GLU A 436 27.14 18.59 -5.13
CA GLU A 436 27.57 17.65 -4.09
C GLU A 436 26.92 16.29 -4.34
N TRP A 437 27.65 15.19 -4.15
CA TRP A 437 27.06 13.86 -4.28
C TRP A 437 27.58 12.85 -3.26
N LYS A 438 26.74 11.86 -2.97
CA LYS A 438 27.06 10.68 -2.19
C LYS A 438 26.87 9.44 -3.05
N VAL A 439 27.92 8.63 -3.14
CA VAL A 439 27.86 7.30 -3.77
C VAL A 439 27.23 6.33 -2.78
N VAL A 440 26.10 5.73 -3.14
CA VAL A 440 25.42 4.74 -2.32
C VAL A 440 25.73 3.33 -2.82
N ASN A 441 25.80 3.14 -4.14
CA ASN A 441 26.40 1.96 -4.79
C ASN A 441 27.07 2.40 -6.12
N PRO A 442 27.86 1.54 -6.80
CA PRO A 442 28.60 1.92 -8.01
C PRO A 442 27.75 2.52 -9.15
N TYR A 443 26.45 2.24 -9.16
CA TYR A 443 25.50 2.67 -10.18
C TYR A 443 24.36 3.54 -9.62
N TYR A 444 24.45 3.95 -8.34
CA TYR A 444 23.44 4.75 -7.65
C TYR A 444 24.08 5.91 -6.88
N LEU A 445 23.72 7.13 -7.29
CA LEU A 445 24.21 8.37 -6.71
C LEU A 445 23.04 9.16 -6.12
N ARG A 446 23.27 9.81 -4.98
CA ARG A 446 22.40 10.89 -4.50
C ARG A 446 23.12 12.21 -4.68
N VAL A 447 22.51 13.13 -5.40
CA VAL A 447 23.10 14.41 -5.79
C VAL A 447 22.29 15.54 -5.16
N ARG A 448 22.99 16.57 -4.69
CA ARG A 448 22.42 17.76 -4.08
C ARG A 448 23.02 19.01 -4.71
N ARG A 449 22.16 19.97 -5.04
CA ARG A 449 22.52 21.29 -5.56
C ARG A 449 22.00 22.36 -4.62
N LYS A 450 22.80 23.38 -4.34
CA LYS A 450 22.33 24.62 -3.70
C LYS A 450 21.78 25.56 -4.78
N ASN A 451 20.53 25.99 -4.66
CA ASN A 451 19.95 26.97 -5.56
C ASN A 451 20.61 28.35 -5.28
N PRO A 452 21.25 28.98 -6.28
CA PRO A 452 21.98 30.24 -6.06
C PRO A 452 21.06 31.43 -5.75
N VAL A 453 19.77 31.35 -6.10
CA VAL A 453 18.79 32.41 -5.88
C VAL A 453 18.09 32.23 -4.53
N THR A 454 17.52 31.05 -4.30
CA THR A 454 16.70 30.78 -3.11
C THR A 454 17.52 30.31 -1.92
N SER A 455 18.80 29.96 -2.13
CA SER A 455 19.67 29.28 -1.15
C SER A 455 19.15 27.93 -0.65
N ALA A 456 18.00 27.46 -1.14
CA ALA A 456 17.44 26.16 -0.84
C ALA A 456 18.24 25.04 -1.50
N TYR A 457 18.12 23.82 -1.00
CA TYR A 457 18.76 22.65 -1.59
C TYR A 457 17.76 21.85 -2.41
N SER A 458 18.13 21.51 -3.64
CA SER A 458 17.38 20.56 -4.48
C SER A 458 18.14 19.24 -4.51
N LYS A 459 17.41 18.13 -4.43
CA LYS A 459 18.00 16.78 -4.35
C LYS A 459 17.43 15.90 -5.45
N MET A 460 18.29 15.07 -6.04
CA MET A 460 17.88 14.02 -6.96
C MET A 460 18.70 12.76 -6.75
N SER A 461 18.14 11.61 -7.10
CA SER A 461 18.89 10.37 -7.25
C SER A 461 19.11 10.02 -8.71
N LEU A 462 20.28 9.47 -8.99
CA LEU A 462 20.66 8.95 -10.30
C LEU A 462 20.88 7.44 -10.19
N GLN A 463 20.28 6.67 -11.10
CA GLN A 463 20.44 5.21 -11.16
C GLN A 463 20.76 4.79 -12.59
N LEU A 464 21.83 4.03 -12.78
CA LEU A 464 22.13 3.39 -14.05
C LEU A 464 21.45 2.03 -14.13
N TYR A 465 20.69 1.80 -15.19
CA TYR A 465 20.02 0.55 -15.52
C TYR A 465 20.55 -0.03 -16.83
N GLN A 466 20.45 -1.35 -16.98
CA GLN A 466 20.71 -2.03 -18.24
C GLN A 466 19.38 -2.25 -18.97
N VAL A 467 19.27 -1.81 -20.22
CA VAL A 467 18.07 -1.95 -21.06
C VAL A 467 18.14 -3.20 -21.93
N ASP A 468 19.29 -3.41 -22.57
CA ASP A 468 19.58 -4.57 -23.40
C ASP A 468 21.06 -4.97 -23.23
N SER A 469 21.57 -5.88 -24.06
CA SER A 469 22.96 -6.38 -23.94
C SER A 469 24.04 -5.32 -24.16
N ARG A 470 23.72 -4.17 -24.77
CA ARG A 470 24.67 -3.11 -25.12
C ARG A 470 24.23 -1.71 -24.67
N THR A 471 22.98 -1.52 -24.29
CA THR A 471 22.41 -0.21 -23.96
C THR A 471 22.15 -0.08 -22.47
N TYR A 472 22.62 1.03 -21.92
CA TYR A 472 22.38 1.44 -20.54
C TYR A 472 21.53 2.71 -20.51
N LEU A 473 20.75 2.90 -19.45
CA LEU A 473 19.87 4.03 -19.22
C LEU A 473 20.20 4.68 -17.88
N LEU A 474 20.47 5.97 -17.90
CA LEU A 474 20.61 6.79 -16.70
C LEU A 474 19.26 7.40 -16.37
N ASP A 475 18.70 7.00 -15.24
CA ASP A 475 17.44 7.48 -14.70
C ASP A 475 17.66 8.64 -13.72
N PHE A 476 16.70 9.58 -13.69
CA PHE A 476 16.72 10.77 -12.86
C PHE A 476 15.44 10.79 -12.04
N ARG A 477 15.57 10.81 -10.71
CA ARG A 477 14.42 10.82 -9.81
C ARG A 477 14.53 11.93 -8.77
N SER A 478 13.46 12.70 -8.63
CA SER A 478 13.35 13.73 -7.59
C SER A 478 13.36 13.09 -6.20
N ILE A 479 13.99 13.76 -5.24
CA ILE A 479 13.93 13.40 -3.82
C ILE A 479 13.21 14.54 -3.12
N ASP A 480 12.06 14.25 -2.53
CA ASP A 480 11.30 15.24 -1.78
C ASP A 480 12.00 15.55 -0.45
N ASP A 481 12.01 16.83 -0.09
CA ASP A 481 12.43 17.25 1.23
C ASP A 481 11.26 17.01 2.20
N GLU A 482 11.47 16.29 3.30
CA GLU A 482 10.48 16.18 4.41
C GLU A 482 10.27 17.52 5.15
N ILE A 483 10.42 18.65 4.47
CA ILE A 483 9.91 19.94 4.92
C ILE A 483 8.48 19.96 4.40
N THR A 484 7.52 19.78 5.30
CA THR A 484 6.08 19.75 5.07
C THR A 484 5.65 20.90 4.15
N GLU A 485 5.58 20.63 2.85
CA GLU A 485 4.97 21.53 1.88
C GLU A 485 3.46 21.48 2.10
N ALA A 486 2.90 22.54 2.67
CA ALA A 486 1.49 22.84 2.50
C ALA A 486 1.27 22.95 0.99
N LYS A 487 0.61 21.94 0.39
CA LYS A 487 0.31 21.89 -1.04
C LYS A 487 -0.43 23.18 -1.41
N SER A 488 0.25 24.05 -2.14
CA SER A 488 -0.33 25.25 -2.73
C SER A 488 -1.57 24.87 -3.51
N GLY A 489 -2.72 25.35 -3.05
CA GLY A 489 -4.03 25.07 -3.62
C GLY A 489 -4.05 25.40 -5.11
N THR A 490 -4.51 24.43 -5.89
CA THR A 490 -4.91 24.62 -7.28
C THR A 490 -5.99 25.69 -7.35
N ALA A 491 -5.78 26.68 -8.22
CA ALA A 491 -6.63 27.84 -8.39
C ALA A 491 -8.08 27.48 -8.75
N THR A 492 -9.01 27.76 -7.84
CA THR A 492 -10.42 28.01 -8.17
C THR A 492 -10.68 29.52 -8.09
N PRO A 493 -11.40 30.14 -9.04
CA PRO A 493 -11.64 31.58 -9.00
C PRO A 493 -12.65 31.92 -7.90
N GLN A 494 -12.24 32.71 -6.90
CA GLN A 494 -13.16 33.32 -5.95
C GLN A 494 -14.10 34.28 -6.68
N ARG A 495 -15.41 34.00 -6.64
CA ARG A 495 -16.45 34.98 -6.90
C ARG A 495 -17.05 35.46 -5.59
N SER A 496 -17.12 36.77 -5.50
CA SER A 496 -17.43 37.63 -4.36
C SER A 496 -18.83 37.35 -3.79
N GLY A 497 -18.88 37.01 -2.49
CA GLY A 497 -20.11 37.00 -1.69
C GLY A 497 -20.12 38.20 -0.75
N SER A 498 -21.17 39.01 -0.85
CA SER A 498 -21.34 40.29 -0.17
C SER A 498 -21.55 40.16 1.35
N VAL A 499 -21.05 41.19 2.02
CA VAL A 499 -21.24 41.57 3.43
C VAL A 499 -22.70 41.45 3.88
N SER A 500 -22.95 40.79 5.00
CA SER A 500 -24.05 41.17 5.90
C SER A 500 -23.73 40.89 7.37
N ASN A 501 -23.66 42.00 8.09
CA ASN A 501 -23.60 42.17 9.54
C ASN A 501 -24.61 41.30 10.29
N TYR A 502 -24.16 40.63 11.35
CA TYR A 502 -24.96 40.54 12.57
C TYR A 502 -24.13 40.96 13.79
N ARG A 503 -24.67 41.95 14.49
CA ARG A 503 -24.13 42.59 15.69
C ARG A 503 -24.15 41.62 16.86
N SER A 504 -23.02 41.55 17.56
CA SER A 504 -22.91 41.07 18.94
C SER A 504 -23.42 42.14 19.90
N CYS A 505 -24.28 41.75 20.85
CA CYS A 505 -24.69 42.57 21.99
C CYS A 505 -23.77 42.31 23.18
N GLN A 506 -23.29 43.40 23.77
CA GLN A 506 -22.47 43.52 24.97
C GLN A 506 -23.15 42.94 26.23
N LYS A 507 -22.32 42.49 27.17
CA LYS A 507 -22.46 42.85 28.59
C LYS A 507 -21.11 42.76 29.30
N ASP A 508 -20.74 43.89 29.91
CA ASP A 508 -19.59 44.13 30.78
C ASP A 508 -19.73 43.45 32.15
N SER A 509 -18.60 43.15 32.80
CA SER A 509 -18.08 43.86 34.00
C SER A 509 -17.23 42.96 34.95
N ASP A 510 -15.97 43.38 35.09
CA ASP A 510 -15.11 43.53 36.27
C ASP A 510 -15.14 42.53 37.46
N ALA A 511 -13.96 42.03 37.86
CA ALA A 511 -13.24 42.52 39.05
C ALA A 511 -11.98 41.70 39.40
N ASP A 512 -10.89 42.42 39.67
CA ASP A 512 -9.64 42.00 40.33
C ASP A 512 -9.84 41.49 41.76
N ALA A 513 -8.97 40.58 42.23
CA ALA A 513 -8.09 40.82 43.40
C ALA A 513 -7.28 39.58 43.83
N GLN A 514 -6.04 39.87 44.25
CA GLN A 514 -4.98 38.98 44.73
C GLN A 514 -5.22 38.39 46.13
N GLY A 515 -4.62 37.23 46.40
CA GLY A 515 -4.42 36.69 47.76
C GLY A 515 -3.43 35.53 47.81
N LYS A 516 -2.26 35.74 48.43
CA LYS A 516 -1.22 34.74 48.73
C LYS A 516 -1.54 33.96 50.01
N SER A 517 -1.32 32.65 50.01
CA SER A 517 -0.74 31.91 51.15
C SER A 517 -0.31 30.51 50.73
N ALA A 518 0.90 30.13 51.15
CA ALA A 518 1.51 28.84 50.91
C ALA A 518 0.99 27.78 51.89
N ASP A 519 0.85 26.53 51.43
CA ASP A 519 1.16 25.34 52.22
C ASP A 519 1.49 24.15 51.29
N THR A 520 2.55 23.46 51.65
CA THR A 520 3.21 22.37 50.91
C THR A 520 2.59 21.00 51.20
N SER A 521 2.27 20.23 50.16
CA SER A 521 2.35 18.75 50.23
C SER A 521 2.50 18.09 48.85
N LEU A 522 3.70 17.55 48.65
CA LEU A 522 4.21 16.57 47.69
C LEU A 522 3.20 15.69 46.93
N THR A 523 3.14 15.83 45.59
CA THR A 523 2.92 14.72 44.63
C THR A 523 3.59 15.01 43.28
N SER A 524 3.97 13.92 42.61
CA SER A 524 4.69 13.72 41.35
C SER A 524 4.16 14.47 40.13
N SER A 525 5.06 15.00 39.29
CA SER A 525 4.95 15.02 37.81
C SER A 525 6.28 15.40 37.16
N VAL A 526 6.85 14.49 36.37
CA VAL A 526 8.02 14.74 35.53
C VAL A 526 7.50 15.33 34.21
N ASN A 527 7.46 16.66 34.12
CA ASN A 527 7.25 17.36 32.85
C ASN A 527 8.60 17.45 32.13
N SER A 528 8.77 16.69 31.04
CA SER A 528 9.76 17.01 30.02
C SER A 528 9.27 18.23 29.26
N SER A 529 9.91 19.37 29.50
CA SER A 529 9.78 20.59 28.71
C SER A 529 10.10 20.31 27.25
N LEU A 530 9.05 20.17 26.42
CA LEU A 530 9.16 20.47 25.00
C LEU A 530 9.26 21.98 24.88
N ASP A 531 10.46 22.48 24.56
CA ASP A 531 10.59 23.77 23.89
C ASP A 531 9.94 23.62 22.52
N SER A 532 8.64 23.95 22.44
CA SER A 532 7.99 24.24 21.17
C SER A 532 8.42 25.64 20.74
N SER A 533 9.64 25.75 20.20
CA SER A 533 9.91 26.84 19.27
C SER A 533 9.06 26.56 18.03
N THR A 534 7.93 27.26 17.92
CA THR A 534 7.19 27.41 16.67
C THR A 534 8.15 28.00 15.66
N ALA A 535 8.81 27.15 14.87
CA ALA A 535 9.52 27.59 13.68
C ALA A 535 8.47 28.19 12.76
N ASP A 536 8.50 29.51 12.61
CA ASP A 536 7.74 30.24 11.60
C ASP A 536 7.92 29.53 10.25
N VAL A 537 6.85 28.89 9.77
CA VAL A 537 6.87 28.12 8.53
C VAL A 537 6.80 29.11 7.37
N THR A 538 7.95 29.61 6.96
CA THR A 538 8.05 30.37 5.71
C THR A 538 7.95 29.38 4.53
N PRO A 539 6.99 29.54 3.60
CA PRO A 539 6.91 28.69 2.41
C PRO A 539 8.22 28.76 1.61
N ARG A 540 8.72 27.62 1.14
CA ARG A 540 9.95 27.53 0.34
C ARG A 540 9.78 28.42 -0.90
N PRO A 541 10.67 29.40 -1.14
CA PRO A 541 10.63 30.16 -2.38
C PRO A 541 11.07 29.27 -3.54
N GLY A 542 10.36 29.34 -4.67
CA GLY A 542 10.63 28.55 -5.87
C GLY A 542 9.64 27.39 -6.09
N SER A 543 9.81 26.64 -7.18
CA SER A 543 9.03 25.45 -7.47
C SER A 543 9.94 24.23 -7.46
N HIS A 544 9.70 23.30 -6.52
CA HIS A 544 10.48 22.07 -6.38
C HIS A 544 10.59 21.29 -7.70
N THR A 545 9.47 21.14 -8.43
CA THR A 545 9.43 20.46 -9.73
C THR A 545 10.30 21.14 -10.78
N ILE A 546 10.27 22.47 -10.86
CA ILE A 546 11.09 23.21 -11.84
C ILE A 546 12.57 23.16 -11.45
N GLU A 547 12.90 23.30 -10.18
CA GLU A 547 14.27 23.18 -9.69
C GLU A 547 14.87 21.80 -10.01
N PHE A 548 14.08 20.73 -9.88
CA PHE A 548 14.46 19.39 -10.31
C PHE A 548 14.74 19.33 -11.82
N PHE A 549 13.86 19.89 -12.66
CA PHE A 549 14.07 19.91 -14.11
C PHE A 549 15.31 20.71 -14.53
N GLU A 550 15.56 21.87 -13.92
CA GLU A 550 16.77 22.65 -14.18
C GLU A 550 18.04 21.88 -13.78
N MET A 551 18.02 21.23 -12.62
CA MET A 551 19.14 20.40 -12.15
C MET A 551 19.44 19.27 -13.14
N CYS A 552 18.42 18.58 -13.63
CA CYS A 552 18.52 17.54 -14.66
C CYS A 552 19.02 18.09 -15.99
N ALA A 553 18.46 19.21 -16.48
CA ALA A 553 18.79 19.80 -17.77
C ALA A 553 20.28 20.19 -17.86
N ASN A 554 20.84 20.75 -16.79
CA ASN A 554 22.27 21.09 -16.74
C ASN A 554 23.16 19.85 -16.88
N LEU A 555 22.82 18.76 -16.19
CA LEU A 555 23.58 17.51 -16.25
C LEU A 555 23.43 16.84 -17.63
N ILE A 556 22.21 16.75 -18.14
CA ILE A 556 21.91 16.18 -19.47
C ILE A 556 22.67 16.94 -20.57
N LYS A 557 22.74 18.27 -20.48
CA LYS A 557 23.46 19.09 -21.46
C LYS A 557 24.95 18.74 -21.56
N ILE A 558 25.60 18.43 -20.43
CA ILE A 558 27.02 18.03 -20.43
C ILE A 558 27.18 16.60 -20.95
N LEU A 559 26.27 15.69 -20.59
CA LEU A 559 26.36 14.28 -20.98
C LEU A 559 25.98 14.01 -22.44
N ALA A 560 25.27 14.93 -23.08
CA ALA A 560 24.86 14.84 -24.48
C ALA A 560 25.83 15.52 -25.46
N GLN A 561 26.84 16.25 -24.96
CA GLN A 561 27.94 16.84 -25.73
C GLN A 561 29.10 15.85 -25.83
#